data_AF-A0A7C9DFE7-F1
#
_entry.id   AF-A0A7C9DFE7-F1
#
_cell.length_a   1.000
_cell.length_b   1.000
_cell.length_c   1.000
_cell.angle_alpha   90.00
_cell.angle_beta   90.00
_cell.angle_gamma   90.00
#
_symmetry.space_group_name_H-M   'P 1'
#
loop_
_entity.id
_entity.type
_entity.pdbx_description
1 polymer ?
#
loop_
_entity_poly.entity_id
_entity_poly.type
_entity_poly.pdbx_seq_one_letter_code
_entity_poly.pdbx_strand_id
1 'polypeptide(L)'
;IDLSGFEDLMRRKDLIEKIRDASEKGGFFQVVNHGIPIALLEGMLGGIRGFFEQDDEIKQAYYSREDLDRKVRYVSNFDLYSAPAANWRDTLQCTMAPSPPHPEDLPPSCRS
;
A
#
# COMPACT_ATOMS: atom_id res chain seq x y z
N ILE A 1 -5.55 17.30 -5.98
CA ILE A 1 -5.04 17.33 -7.36
C ILE A 1 -5.99 16.51 -8.22
N ASP A 2 -6.68 17.15 -9.17
CA ASP A 2 -7.54 16.47 -10.13
C ASP A 2 -6.71 16.13 -11.38
N LEU A 3 -6.56 14.84 -11.69
CA LEU A 3 -5.76 14.37 -12.84
C LEU A 3 -6.54 14.30 -14.15
N SER A 4 -7.81 14.71 -14.18
CA SER A 4 -8.60 14.69 -15.41
C SER A 4 -8.00 15.61 -16.49
N GLY A 5 -7.97 15.12 -17.73
CA GLY A 5 -7.47 15.87 -18.88
C GLY A 5 -5.96 16.14 -18.84
N PHE A 6 -5.18 15.31 -18.15
CA PHE A 6 -3.71 15.40 -18.13
C PHE A 6 -3.08 15.15 -19.50
N GLU A 7 -3.84 14.61 -20.45
CA GLU A 7 -3.43 14.43 -21.84
C GLU A 7 -3.31 15.77 -22.59
N ASP A 8 -4.06 16.79 -22.17
CA ASP A 8 -3.95 18.14 -22.71
C ASP A 8 -2.68 18.84 -22.19
N LEU A 9 -1.83 19.31 -23.09
CA LEU A 9 -0.51 19.87 -22.74
C LEU A 9 -0.59 21.10 -21.84
N MET A 10 -1.60 21.96 -22.04
CA MET A 10 -1.77 23.17 -21.24
C MET A 10 -2.23 22.82 -19.82
N ARG A 11 -3.25 21.96 -19.71
CA ARG A 11 -3.69 21.44 -18.41
C ARG A 11 -2.60 20.67 -17.67
N ARG A 12 -1.80 19.88 -18.39
CA ARG A 12 -0.69 19.14 -17.80
C ARG A 12 0.35 20.06 -17.17
N LYS A 13 0.65 21.19 -17.82
CA LYS A 13 1.59 22.17 -17.27
C LYS A 13 1.06 22.76 -15.95
N ASP A 14 -0.19 23.20 -15.93
CA ASP A 14 -0.84 23.73 -14.73
C ASP A 14 -0.91 22.68 -13.60
N LEU A 15 -1.16 21.41 -13.97
CA LEU A 15 -1.17 20.29 -13.04
C LEU A 15 0.20 20.07 -12.39
N ILE A 16 1.28 20.07 -13.18
CA ILE A 16 2.64 19.91 -12.69
C ILE A 16 2.98 21.04 -11.71
N GLU A 17 2.61 22.28 -12.03
CA GLU A 17 2.82 23.42 -11.12
C GLU A 17 2.04 23.27 -9.81
N LYS A 18 0.79 22.81 -9.87
CA LYS A 18 -0.01 22.52 -8.67
C LYS A 18 0.57 21.39 -7.82
N ILE A 19 1.06 20.32 -8.46
CA ILE A 19 1.71 19.20 -7.75
C ILE A 19 2.99 19.69 -7.07
N ARG A 20 3.82 20.47 -7.77
CA ARG A 20 5.04 21.07 -7.19
C ARG A 20 4.69 21.93 -5.97
N ASP A 21 3.74 22.86 -6.12
CA ASP A 21 3.34 23.78 -5.05
C ASP A 21 2.80 23.02 -3.81
N ALA A 22 1.93 22.03 -4.03
CA ALA A 22 1.38 21.20 -2.96
C ALA A 22 2.47 20.36 -2.27
N SER A 23 3.46 19.88 -3.02
CA SER A 23 4.59 19.12 -2.49
C SER A 23 5.48 20.02 -1.62
N GLU A 24 5.81 21.22 -2.10
CA GLU A 24 6.70 22.17 -1.41
C GLU A 24 6.05 22.75 -0.14
N LYS A 25 4.76 23.11 -0.20
CA LYS A 25 4.09 23.79 0.91
C LYS A 25 3.40 22.84 1.88
N GLY A 26 2.83 21.75 1.38
CA GLY A 26 2.00 20.85 2.16
C GLY A 26 2.67 19.53 2.53
N GLY A 27 3.64 19.06 1.73
CA GLY A 27 4.25 17.74 1.90
C GLY A 27 3.29 16.54 1.67
N PHE A 28 2.00 16.80 1.43
CA PHE A 28 0.98 15.80 1.14
C PHE A 28 -0.19 16.42 0.37
N PHE A 29 -0.84 15.64 -0.50
CA PHE A 29 -2.05 16.06 -1.21
C PHE A 29 -2.88 14.84 -1.64
N GLN A 30 -4.19 15.03 -1.75
CA GLN A 30 -5.09 14.02 -2.30
C GLN A 30 -5.13 14.10 -3.82
N VAL A 31 -5.38 12.97 -4.47
CA VAL A 31 -5.54 12.85 -5.91
C VAL A 31 -6.93 12.30 -6.24
N VAL A 32 -7.62 12.91 -7.18
CA VAL A 32 -8.90 12.45 -7.72
C VAL A 32 -8.80 12.28 -9.24
N ASN A 33 -9.74 11.53 -9.83
CA ASN A 33 -9.73 11.21 -11.26
C ASN A 33 -8.39 10.60 -11.74
N HIS A 34 -7.77 9.77 -10.90
CA HIS A 34 -6.45 9.17 -11.12
C HIS A 34 -6.43 8.01 -12.14
N GLY A 35 -7.55 7.70 -12.79
CA GLY A 35 -7.65 6.63 -13.79
C GLY A 35 -7.72 5.20 -13.23
N ILE A 36 -7.32 4.97 -11.97
CA ILE A 36 -7.49 3.67 -11.30
C ILE A 36 -8.99 3.36 -11.12
N PRO A 37 -9.52 2.22 -11.62
CA PRO A 37 -10.91 1.86 -11.47
C PRO A 37 -11.33 1.71 -9.99
N ILE A 38 -12.51 2.23 -9.64
CA ILE A 38 -13.06 2.12 -8.27
C ILE A 38 -13.19 0.66 -7.84
N ALA A 39 -13.69 -0.21 -8.73
CA ALA A 39 -13.84 -1.63 -8.45
C ALA A 39 -12.51 -2.32 -8.07
N LEU A 40 -11.38 -1.86 -8.64
CA LEU A 40 -10.05 -2.38 -8.28
C LEU A 40 -9.65 -1.93 -6.87
N LEU A 41 -9.92 -0.67 -6.50
CA LEU A 41 -9.67 -0.17 -5.15
C LEU A 41 -10.53 -0.90 -4.11
N GLU A 42 -11.81 -1.12 -4.42
CA GLU A 42 -12.72 -1.88 -3.55
C GLU A 42 -12.29 -3.34 -3.40
N GLY A 43 -11.87 -3.99 -4.49
CA GLY A 43 -11.32 -5.35 -4.46
C GLY A 43 -10.07 -5.45 -3.56
N MET A 44 -9.13 -4.51 -3.72
CA MET A 44 -7.93 -4.44 -2.87
C MET A 44 -8.28 -4.27 -1.38
N LEU A 45 -9.23 -3.38 -1.06
CA LEU A 45 -9.71 -3.18 0.32
C LEU A 45 -10.42 -4.42 0.87
N GLY A 46 -11.20 -5.11 0.03
CA GLY A 46 -11.84 -6.37 0.39
C GLY A 46 -10.83 -7.47 0.70
N GLY A 47 -9.81 -7.63 -0.15
CA GLY A 47 -8.80 -8.66 0.03
C GLY A 47 -7.96 -8.51 1.30
N ILE A 48 -7.55 -7.27 1.62
CA ILE A 48 -6.78 -7.02 2.85
C ILE A 48 -7.64 -7.17 4.12
N ARG A 49 -8.92 -6.76 4.09
CA ARG A 49 -9.86 -7.03 5.19
C ARG A 49 -10.04 -8.52 5.39
N GLY A 50 -10.29 -9.26 4.30
CA GLY A 50 -10.43 -10.70 4.32
C GLY A 50 -9.18 -11.45 4.79
N PHE A 51 -7.99 -10.85 4.69
CA PHE A 51 -6.78 -11.39 5.32
C PHE A 51 -6.80 -11.21 6.84
N PHE A 52 -7.09 -9.99 7.32
CA PHE A 52 -7.04 -9.68 8.75
C PHE A 52 -8.19 -10.30 9.56
N GLU A 53 -9.32 -10.58 8.92
CA GLU A 53 -10.47 -11.29 9.51
C GLU A 53 -10.26 -12.81 9.64
N GLN A 54 -9.18 -13.37 9.08
CA GLN A 54 -8.85 -14.79 9.26
C GLN A 54 -8.33 -15.11 10.65
N ASP A 55 -8.42 -16.40 10.99
CA ASP A 55 -7.84 -16.98 12.19
C ASP A 55 -6.33 -16.70 12.28
N ASP A 56 -5.83 -16.58 13.50
CA ASP A 56 -4.43 -16.20 13.75
C ASP A 56 -3.46 -17.25 13.21
N GLU A 57 -3.82 -18.54 13.22
CA GLU A 57 -3.01 -19.63 12.67
C GLU A 57 -2.70 -19.42 11.18
N ILE A 58 -3.66 -18.87 10.41
CA ILE A 58 -3.47 -18.61 8.98
C ILE A 58 -2.54 -17.41 8.79
N LYS A 59 -2.76 -16.32 9.54
CA LYS A 59 -1.93 -15.12 9.46
C LYS A 59 -0.49 -15.38 9.94
N GLN A 60 -0.29 -16.27 10.92
CA GLN A 60 1.02 -16.65 11.43
C GLN A 60 1.92 -17.28 10.36
N ALA A 61 1.38 -17.96 9.36
CA ALA A 61 2.16 -18.49 8.24
C ALA A 61 2.91 -17.39 7.45
N TYR A 62 2.42 -16.16 7.52
CA TYR A 62 3.02 -14.98 6.89
C TYR A 62 3.91 -14.19 7.85
N TYR A 63 3.90 -14.48 9.15
CA TYR A 63 4.61 -13.70 10.14
C TYR A 63 6.13 -13.91 10.07
N SER A 64 6.90 -12.82 10.08
CA SER A 64 8.36 -12.87 10.22
C SER A 64 8.90 -11.49 10.54
N ARG A 65 9.83 -11.35 11.50
CA ARG A 65 10.51 -10.07 11.75
C ARG A 65 11.92 -10.03 11.17
N GLU A 66 12.60 -11.18 11.17
CA GLU A 66 14.03 -11.31 10.92
C GLU A 66 14.35 -11.50 9.43
N ASP A 67 13.51 -12.24 8.70
CA ASP A 67 13.77 -12.60 7.31
C ASP A 67 13.37 -11.46 6.37
N LEU A 68 14.12 -10.35 6.33
CA LEU A 68 13.77 -9.14 5.56
C LEU A 68 13.68 -9.35 4.05
N ASP A 69 14.24 -10.45 3.53
CA ASP A 69 14.21 -10.78 2.10
C ASP A 69 12.86 -11.37 1.66
N ARG A 70 12.04 -11.87 2.61
CA ARG A 70 10.68 -12.32 2.33
C ARG A 70 9.84 -11.17 1.76
N LYS A 71 9.37 -11.33 0.52
CA LYS A 71 8.58 -10.32 -0.20
C LYS A 71 7.18 -10.10 0.36
N VAL A 72 6.57 -11.11 0.98
CA VAL A 72 5.23 -11.03 1.59
C VAL A 72 5.33 -11.38 3.06
N ARG A 73 4.99 -10.44 3.94
CA ARG A 73 5.25 -10.57 5.37
C ARG A 73 4.16 -9.91 6.20
N TYR A 74 3.67 -10.63 7.20
CA TYR A 74 2.85 -10.10 8.26
C TYR A 74 3.73 -9.65 9.44
N VAL A 75 3.56 -8.41 9.91
CA VAL A 75 4.27 -7.84 11.07
C VAL A 75 3.35 -6.97 11.89
N SER A 76 3.64 -6.84 13.18
CA SER A 76 2.97 -5.87 14.05
C SER A 76 3.91 -4.70 14.36
N ASN A 77 4.97 -4.97 15.13
CA ASN A 77 5.93 -3.96 15.57
C ASN A 77 7.34 -4.28 15.03
N PHE A 78 7.80 -3.50 14.05
CA PHE A 78 9.13 -3.68 13.44
C PHE A 78 10.27 -3.33 14.41
N ASP A 79 10.09 -2.30 15.23
CA ASP A 79 11.08 -1.73 16.15
C ASP A 79 10.76 -2.05 17.62
N LEU A 80 10.00 -3.11 17.90
CA LEU A 80 9.47 -3.44 19.24
C LEU A 80 10.53 -3.40 20.37
N TYR A 81 11.77 -3.82 20.07
CA TYR A 81 12.84 -3.92 21.06
C TYR A 81 13.72 -2.68 21.17
N SER A 82 13.58 -1.71 20.26
CA SER A 82 14.36 -0.47 20.23
C SER A 82 13.49 0.78 20.43
N ALA A 83 12.20 0.70 20.16
CA ALA A 83 11.25 1.78 20.35
C ALA A 83 10.83 1.94 21.81
N PRO A 84 10.55 3.18 22.27
CA PRO A 84 10.10 3.43 23.64
C PRO A 84 8.66 2.95 23.89
N ALA A 85 7.89 2.65 22.84
CA ALA A 85 6.52 2.17 22.93
C ALA A 85 6.15 1.33 21.70
N ALA A 86 5.24 0.38 21.88
CA ALA A 86 4.64 -0.37 20.78
C ALA A 86 3.62 0.49 20.00
N ASN A 87 3.57 0.29 18.69
CA ASN A 87 2.55 0.79 17.80
C ASN A 87 1.32 -0.12 17.81
N TRP A 88 0.13 0.47 17.96
CA TRP A 88 -1.15 -0.21 17.81
C TRP A 88 -1.49 -0.38 16.33
N ARG A 89 -0.80 -1.31 15.66
CA ARG A 89 -0.96 -1.56 14.23
C ARG A 89 -0.44 -2.94 13.86
N ASP A 90 -1.20 -3.61 13.01
CA ASP A 90 -0.82 -4.80 12.29
C ASP A 90 -0.66 -4.49 10.80
N THR A 91 0.29 -5.12 10.13
CA THR A 91 0.72 -4.77 8.76
C THR A 91 1.02 -6.02 7.95
N LEU A 92 0.38 -6.15 6.78
CA LEU A 92 0.83 -7.04 5.72
C LEU A 92 1.66 -6.21 4.73
N GLN A 93 2.94 -6.51 4.64
CA GLN A 93 3.88 -5.88 3.71
C GLN A 93 4.06 -6.76 2.47
N CYS A 94 4.04 -6.13 1.29
CA CYS A 94 4.29 -6.78 0.01
C CYS A 94 5.29 -5.97 -0.83
N THR A 95 6.51 -6.48 -0.99
CA THR A 95 7.57 -5.87 -1.79
C THR A 95 7.39 -6.26 -3.26
N MET A 96 6.87 -5.32 -4.06
CA MET A 96 6.54 -5.53 -5.48
C MET A 96 7.70 -5.25 -6.45
N ALA A 97 8.69 -4.46 -6.04
CA ALA A 97 9.80 -4.01 -6.88
C ALA A 97 11.16 -4.50 -6.31
N PRO A 98 12.18 -4.75 -7.16
CA PRO A 98 12.16 -4.64 -8.62
C PRO A 98 11.39 -5.78 -9.31
N SER A 99 11.22 -6.90 -8.61
CA SER A 99 10.48 -8.07 -9.12
C SER A 99 9.37 -8.44 -8.13
N PRO A 100 8.12 -8.58 -8.56
CA PRO A 100 7.01 -8.92 -7.67
C PRO A 100 7.16 -10.33 -7.08
N PRO A 101 6.45 -10.65 -5.98
CA PRO A 101 6.32 -12.03 -5.51
C PRO A 101 5.50 -12.86 -6.50
N HIS A 102 5.59 -14.18 -6.41
CA HIS A 102 4.66 -15.03 -7.16
C HIS A 102 3.25 -14.87 -6.55
N PRO A 103 2.17 -14.95 -7.36
CA PRO A 103 0.81 -14.86 -6.84
C PRO A 103 0.51 -15.86 -5.72
N GLU A 104 1.14 -17.03 -5.76
CA GLU A 104 1.01 -18.07 -4.72
C GLU A 104 1.63 -17.67 -3.37
N ASP A 105 2.58 -16.74 -3.36
CA ASP A 105 3.19 -16.24 -2.13
C ASP A 105 2.27 -15.25 -1.38
N LEU A 106 1.27 -14.69 -2.07
CA LEU A 106 0.28 -13.80 -1.47
C LEU A 106 -0.77 -14.60 -0.68
N PRO A 107 -1.35 -14.02 0.40
CA PRO A 107 -2.52 -14.60 1.04
C PRO A 107 -3.64 -14.81 0.02
N PRO A 108 -4.38 -15.94 0.06
CA PRO A 108 -5.44 -16.24 -0.90
C PRO A 108 -6.46 -15.11 -1.06
N SER A 109 -6.79 -14.41 0.03
CA SER A 109 -7.70 -13.26 0.01
C SER A 109 -7.17 -12.06 -0.78
N CYS A 110 -5.85 -11.97 -0.99
CA CYS A 110 -5.17 -10.84 -1.64
C CYS A 110 -4.74 -11.12 -3.09
N ARG A 111 -5.17 -12.24 -3.70
CA ARG A 111 -4.71 -12.67 -5.05
C ARG A 111 -5.55 -12.15 -6.23
N SER A 112 -6.59 -11.36 -5.96
CA SER A 112 -7.55 -10.86 -6.97
C SER A 112 -6.94 -9.90 -7.97
#